data_AF-A0A520DWY9-F1
#
_entry.id   AF-A0A520DWY9-F1
#
_cell.length_a   1.000
_cell.length_b   1.000
_cell.length_c   1.000
_cell.angle_alpha   90.00
_cell.angle_beta   90.00
_cell.angle_gamma   90.00
#
_symmetry.space_group_name_H-M   'P 1'
#
loop_
_entity.id
_entity.type
_entity.pdbx_description
1 polymer ?
#
loop_
_entity_poly.entity_id
_entity_poly.type
_entity_poly.pdbx_seq_one_letter_code
_entity_poly.pdbx_strand_id
1 'polypeptide(L)'
;MSAGKYRKEHNCLNCGSHVESHYCSSCGQPNLELKESFWGFISHSIAHYFHFDNKFFQTLVPLLTKPGQVTLDYLAGKRARYINPVSMYIFVSIVYFLVAYSPKHVETENKHKPVTAAQAQKRKATLDSVQKKLKEAGLTNAVPGIVNETTSRITENMDREDFKSLSFKEQKITLEDLKKHNKANQSDSLTKVIEKFSEIHDDRNDSTYAAYLARQKTLQPQNQDNWFDRLVKKRAITIGEKSEVIQETLEHNRPKQYFLLMPLLA
;
A
#
# COMPACT_ATOMS: atom_id res chain seq x y z
N MET A 1 -6.19 -14.56 35.81
CA MET A 1 -7.36 -14.49 36.71
C MET A 1 -7.40 -13.08 37.31
N SER A 2 -8.10 -12.14 36.67
CA SER A 2 -8.26 -10.81 37.28
C SER A 2 -9.12 -10.95 38.52
N ALA A 3 -8.56 -10.68 39.68
CA ALA A 3 -9.27 -10.60 40.95
C ALA A 3 -10.12 -9.32 40.94
N GLY A 4 -11.24 -9.36 40.23
CA GLY A 4 -12.21 -8.27 40.23
C GLY A 4 -12.84 -8.14 41.61
N LYS A 5 -13.09 -6.90 42.04
CA LYS A 5 -13.76 -6.62 43.31
C LYS A 5 -15.23 -7.02 43.21
N TYR A 6 -15.75 -7.76 44.17
CA TYR A 6 -17.16 -8.15 44.19
C TYR A 6 -18.04 -6.98 44.66
N ARG A 7 -19.26 -6.88 44.09
CA ARG A 7 -20.26 -5.89 44.50
C ARG A 7 -20.73 -6.19 45.91
N LYS A 8 -21.01 -5.14 46.68
CA LYS A 8 -21.58 -5.25 48.05
C LYS A 8 -23.08 -5.56 48.06
N GLU A 9 -23.74 -5.36 46.93
CA GLU A 9 -25.18 -5.53 46.81
C GLU A 9 -25.52 -6.99 46.50
N HIS A 10 -26.57 -7.50 47.13
CA HIS A 10 -26.97 -8.90 47.06
C HIS A 10 -28.07 -9.16 46.03
N ASN A 11 -28.27 -8.26 45.05
CA ASN A 11 -29.21 -8.46 43.95
C ASN A 11 -28.47 -8.75 42.65
N CYS A 12 -28.86 -9.82 41.95
CA CYS A 12 -28.32 -10.13 40.64
C CYS A 12 -28.77 -9.08 39.62
N LEU A 13 -27.83 -8.44 38.93
CA LEU A 13 -28.14 -7.46 37.89
C LEU A 13 -28.81 -8.05 36.65
N ASN A 14 -28.73 -9.37 36.46
CA ASN A 14 -29.27 -10.03 35.28
C ASN A 14 -30.67 -10.60 35.54
N CYS A 15 -30.84 -11.37 36.62
CA CYS A 15 -32.14 -12.03 36.90
C CYS A 15 -32.87 -11.47 38.13
N GLY A 16 -32.30 -10.51 38.86
CA GLY A 16 -32.91 -9.90 40.04
C GLY A 16 -32.91 -10.78 41.31
N SER A 17 -32.47 -12.03 41.24
CA SER A 17 -32.45 -12.94 42.38
C SER A 17 -31.42 -12.52 43.44
N HIS A 18 -31.63 -12.96 44.69
CA HIS A 18 -30.67 -12.73 45.76
C HIS A 18 -29.36 -13.49 45.50
N VAL A 19 -28.21 -12.86 45.78
CA VAL A 19 -26.86 -13.43 45.59
C VAL A 19 -26.09 -13.37 46.90
N GLU A 20 -25.74 -14.52 47.48
CA GLU A 20 -25.07 -14.58 48.78
C GLU A 20 -23.58 -14.24 48.74
N SER A 21 -22.85 -14.68 47.71
CA SER A 21 -21.40 -14.52 47.64
C SER A 21 -20.92 -14.05 46.27
N HIS A 22 -20.24 -14.92 45.52
CA HIS A 22 -19.46 -14.56 44.35
C HIS A 22 -20.21 -14.79 43.05
N TYR A 23 -21.17 -15.72 43.03
CA TYR A 23 -21.92 -16.12 41.85
C TYR A 23 -23.41 -16.28 42.18
N CYS A 24 -24.27 -15.88 41.25
CA CYS A 24 -25.70 -16.11 41.33
C CYS A 24 -26.02 -17.61 41.14
N SER A 25 -26.72 -18.20 42.10
CA SER A 25 -27.16 -19.62 42.04
C SER A 25 -28.18 -19.88 40.94
N SER A 26 -28.96 -18.86 40.54
CA SER A 26 -30.04 -18.99 39.55
C SER A 26 -29.57 -18.85 38.10
N CYS A 27 -28.64 -17.94 37.79
CA CYS A 27 -28.19 -17.68 36.41
C CYS A 27 -26.68 -17.83 36.19
N GLY A 28 -25.91 -18.16 37.24
CA GLY A 28 -24.46 -18.36 37.15
C GLY A 28 -23.64 -17.08 37.00
N GLN A 29 -24.25 -15.89 36.99
CA GLN A 29 -23.52 -14.64 36.82
C GLN A 29 -22.63 -14.30 38.05
N PRO A 30 -21.34 -13.96 37.85
CA PRO A 30 -20.48 -13.46 38.92
C PRO A 30 -20.92 -12.07 39.41
N ASN A 31 -20.91 -11.85 40.72
CA ASN A 31 -21.27 -10.58 41.37
C ASN A 31 -20.11 -9.58 41.40
N LEU A 32 -19.53 -9.26 40.23
CA LEU A 32 -18.33 -8.41 40.10
C LEU A 32 -18.67 -6.94 39.83
N GLU A 33 -17.87 -6.03 40.38
CA GLU A 33 -17.85 -4.61 40.02
C GLU A 33 -17.07 -4.44 38.71
N LEU A 34 -17.77 -4.45 37.56
CA LEU A 34 -17.14 -4.09 36.29
C LEU A 34 -16.98 -2.56 36.20
N LYS A 35 -15.80 -2.08 36.57
CA LYS A 35 -15.32 -0.73 36.22
C LYS A 35 -14.02 -0.87 35.43
N GLU A 36 -14.13 -1.26 34.17
CA GLU A 36 -12.98 -1.25 33.25
C GLU A 36 -13.05 0.01 32.36
N SER A 37 -11.91 0.67 32.18
CA SER A 37 -11.79 1.74 31.19
C SER A 37 -11.83 1.14 29.78
N PHE A 38 -12.35 1.88 28.80
CA PHE A 38 -12.41 1.42 27.40
C PHE A 38 -11.05 0.93 26.88
N TRP A 39 -9.97 1.64 27.25
CA TRP A 39 -8.60 1.25 26.93
C TRP A 39 -8.11 0.01 27.69
N GLY A 40 -8.56 -0.21 28.93
CA GLY A 40 -8.27 -1.42 29.70
C GLY A 40 -8.96 -2.66 29.14
N PHE A 41 -10.20 -2.53 28.65
CA PHE A 41 -10.91 -3.61 27.98
C PHE A 41 -10.22 -4.03 26.68
N ILE A 42 -9.78 -3.06 25.86
CA ILE A 42 -9.04 -3.32 24.61
C ILE A 42 -7.71 -4.02 24.92
N SER A 43 -6.93 -3.54 25.90
CA SER A 43 -5.64 -4.15 26.23
C SER A 43 -5.79 -5.55 26.82
N HIS A 44 -6.78 -5.80 27.69
CA HIS A 44 -7.11 -7.14 28.16
C HIS A 44 -7.59 -8.05 27.02
N SER A 45 -8.40 -7.54 26.09
CA SER A 45 -8.90 -8.33 24.95
C SER A 45 -7.76 -8.71 24.00
N ILE A 46 -6.86 -7.77 23.69
CA ILE A 46 -5.65 -8.02 22.91
C ILE A 46 -4.72 -8.98 23.66
N ALA A 47 -4.49 -8.77 24.95
CA ALA A 47 -3.66 -9.68 25.74
C ALA A 47 -4.24 -11.11 25.81
N HIS A 48 -5.56 -11.25 25.93
CA HIS A 48 -6.24 -12.55 25.94
C HIS A 48 -6.30 -13.21 24.55
N TYR A 49 -6.27 -12.42 23.47
CA TYR A 49 -6.24 -12.90 22.09
C TYR A 49 -4.83 -13.28 21.61
N PHE A 50 -3.81 -12.52 22.05
CA PHE A 50 -2.40 -12.72 21.70
C PHE A 50 -1.60 -13.50 22.75
N HIS A 51 -2.19 -13.90 23.87
CA HIS A 51 -1.62 -14.94 24.75
C HIS A 51 -1.72 -16.29 24.05
N PHE A 52 -0.83 -16.54 23.08
CA PHE A 52 -0.42 -17.85 22.54
C PHE A 52 -1.43 -19.00 22.71
N ASP A 53 -2.71 -18.75 22.36
CA ASP A 53 -3.74 -19.74 22.59
C ASP A 53 -3.64 -20.72 21.43
N ASN A 54 -3.36 -21.99 21.75
CA ASN A 54 -3.22 -23.06 20.75
C ASN A 54 -4.45 -23.11 19.81
N LYS A 55 -5.60 -22.60 20.29
CA LYS A 55 -6.84 -22.41 19.53
C LYS A 55 -6.70 -21.53 18.29
N PHE A 56 -5.82 -20.53 18.28
CA PHE A 56 -5.58 -19.68 17.11
C PHE A 56 -5.04 -20.51 15.94
N PHE A 57 -3.95 -21.23 16.15
CA PHE A 57 -3.38 -22.10 15.12
C PHE A 57 -4.30 -23.30 14.83
N GLN A 58 -4.99 -23.85 15.83
CA GLN A 58 -6.00 -24.90 15.63
C GLN A 58 -7.21 -24.45 14.81
N THR A 59 -7.48 -23.15 14.72
CA THR A 59 -8.55 -22.61 13.88
C THR A 59 -8.01 -22.17 12.51
N LEU A 60 -6.91 -21.42 12.49
CA LEU A 60 -6.35 -20.84 11.27
C LEU A 60 -5.78 -21.90 10.30
N VAL A 61 -5.05 -22.89 10.82
CA VAL A 61 -4.42 -23.93 9.99
C VAL A 61 -5.47 -24.75 9.22
N PRO A 62 -6.49 -25.35 9.86
CA PRO A 62 -7.52 -26.07 9.10
C PRO A 62 -8.35 -25.14 8.23
N LEU A 63 -8.56 -23.87 8.60
CA LEU A 63 -9.28 -22.93 7.72
C LEU A 63 -8.55 -22.71 6.38
N LEU A 64 -7.22 -22.65 6.39
CA LEU A 64 -6.39 -22.46 5.19
C LEU A 64 -6.07 -23.78 4.45
N THR A 65 -5.93 -24.89 5.16
CA THR A 65 -5.50 -26.18 4.58
C THR A 65 -6.66 -27.14 4.26
N LYS A 66 -7.80 -26.99 4.93
CA LYS A 66 -8.98 -27.88 4.84
C LYS A 66 -10.28 -27.06 4.91
N PRO A 67 -10.67 -26.38 3.81
CA PRO A 67 -11.83 -25.49 3.81
C PRO A 67 -13.10 -26.24 4.27
N GLY A 68 -13.88 -25.61 5.16
CA GLY A 68 -15.14 -26.16 5.69
C GLY A 68 -15.00 -27.10 6.89
N GLN A 69 -13.81 -27.60 7.23
CA GLN A 69 -13.61 -28.52 8.36
C GLN A 69 -14.01 -27.87 9.70
N VAL A 70 -13.61 -26.61 9.91
CA VAL A 70 -13.92 -25.85 11.13
C VAL A 70 -15.44 -25.71 11.29
N THR A 71 -16.15 -25.40 10.21
CA THR A 71 -17.61 -25.24 10.19
C THR A 71 -18.32 -26.55 10.55
N LEU A 72 -17.91 -27.67 9.92
CA LEU A 72 -18.48 -28.99 10.21
C LEU A 72 -18.25 -29.41 11.66
N ASP A 73 -17.05 -29.19 12.19
CA ASP A 73 -16.76 -29.50 13.59
C ASP A 73 -17.53 -28.60 14.57
N TYR A 74 -17.78 -27.34 14.20
CA TYR A 74 -18.59 -26.42 15.00
C TYR A 74 -20.08 -26.82 15.05
N LEU A 75 -20.62 -27.24 13.89
CA LEU A 75 -21.97 -27.81 13.78
C LEU A 75 -22.11 -29.13 14.54
N ALA A 76 -21.05 -29.95 14.54
CA ALA A 76 -20.95 -31.17 15.33
C ALA A 76 -20.72 -30.92 16.84
N GLY A 77 -20.74 -29.67 17.29
CA GLY A 77 -20.68 -29.29 18.72
C GLY A 77 -19.28 -29.15 19.30
N LYS A 78 -18.20 -29.30 18.53
CA LYS A 78 -16.80 -29.21 19.00
C LYS A 78 -16.31 -27.75 19.15
N ARG A 79 -17.13 -26.90 19.77
CA ARG A 79 -16.96 -25.43 19.80
C ARG A 79 -15.79 -24.96 20.67
N ALA A 80 -15.45 -25.69 21.74
CA ALA A 80 -14.40 -25.30 22.69
C ALA A 80 -12.97 -25.36 22.11
N ARG A 81 -12.78 -26.11 21.01
CA ARG A 81 -11.50 -26.29 20.31
C ARG A 81 -11.13 -25.09 19.43
N TYR A 82 -12.13 -24.37 18.92
CA TYR A 82 -11.93 -23.28 17.97
C TYR A 82 -12.14 -21.92 18.63
N ILE A 83 -11.62 -20.87 18.00
CA ILE A 83 -11.91 -19.49 18.38
C ILE A 83 -13.39 -19.19 18.09
N ASN A 84 -13.99 -18.32 18.92
CA ASN A 84 -15.34 -17.84 18.69
C ASN A 84 -15.44 -17.16 17.30
N PRO A 85 -16.41 -17.54 16.45
CA PRO A 85 -16.54 -17.02 15.09
C PRO A 85 -16.62 -15.49 15.00
N VAL A 86 -17.35 -14.85 15.91
CA VAL A 86 -17.52 -13.38 15.93
C VAL A 86 -16.21 -12.69 16.24
N SER A 87 -15.49 -13.19 17.25
CA SER A 87 -14.17 -12.65 17.61
C SER A 87 -13.15 -12.84 16.49
N MET A 88 -13.21 -13.98 15.79
CA MET A 88 -12.35 -14.24 14.64
C MET A 88 -12.63 -13.29 13.48
N TYR A 89 -13.90 -13.05 13.15
CA TYR A 89 -14.30 -12.10 12.12
C TYR A 89 -13.75 -10.70 12.42
N ILE A 90 -14.00 -10.17 13.63
CA ILE A 90 -13.53 -8.83 14.02
C ILE A 90 -12.00 -8.72 13.90
N PHE A 91 -11.27 -9.75 14.36
CA PHE A 91 -9.82 -9.77 14.26
C PHE A 91 -9.34 -9.74 12.81
N VAL A 92 -9.87 -10.62 11.96
CA VAL A 92 -9.51 -10.67 10.54
C VAL A 92 -9.86 -9.35 9.85
N SER A 93 -11.00 -8.74 10.16
CA SER A 93 -11.35 -7.41 9.63
C SER A 93 -10.34 -6.35 10.05
N ILE A 94 -9.95 -6.28 11.32
CA ILE A 94 -8.95 -5.31 11.80
C ILE A 94 -7.61 -5.53 11.11
N VAL A 95 -7.11 -6.78 11.06
CA VAL A 95 -5.85 -7.12 10.38
C VAL A 95 -5.94 -6.78 8.89
N TYR A 96 -7.06 -7.10 8.24
CA TYR A 96 -7.31 -6.74 6.85
C TYR A 96 -7.24 -5.24 6.65
N PHE A 97 -7.92 -4.43 7.47
CA PHE A 97 -7.85 -2.99 7.35
C PHE A 97 -6.42 -2.47 7.62
N LEU A 98 -5.69 -2.99 8.60
CA LEU A 98 -4.31 -2.56 8.85
C LEU A 98 -3.36 -2.91 7.70
N VAL A 99 -3.55 -4.06 7.03
CA VAL A 99 -2.70 -4.52 5.93
C VAL A 99 -3.12 -3.89 4.59
N ALA A 100 -4.41 -3.91 4.27
CA ALA A 100 -4.96 -3.37 3.03
C ALA A 100 -5.00 -1.84 3.03
N TYR A 101 -5.26 -1.22 4.18
CA TYR A 101 -5.18 0.23 4.39
C TYR A 101 -3.82 0.60 5.00
N SER A 102 -2.72 0.09 4.42
CA SER A 102 -1.40 0.61 4.74
C SER A 102 -1.36 2.11 4.37
N PRO A 103 -1.01 3.02 5.29
CA PRO A 103 -1.06 4.48 5.06
C PRO A 103 -0.12 4.99 3.96
N LYS A 104 0.65 4.10 3.32
CA LYS A 104 1.46 4.43 2.14
C LYS A 104 0.64 4.94 0.94
N HIS A 105 -0.69 4.78 0.94
CA HIS A 105 -1.57 5.31 -0.11
C HIS A 105 -2.30 6.62 0.24
N VAL A 106 -2.16 7.16 1.46
CA VAL A 106 -2.94 8.34 1.89
C VAL A 106 -2.16 9.66 1.78
N GLU A 107 -0.83 9.62 1.65
CA GLU A 107 -0.02 10.85 1.55
C GLU A 107 0.21 11.37 0.12
N THR A 108 -0.35 10.74 -0.92
CA THR A 108 -0.07 11.15 -2.31
C THR A 108 -1.12 12.09 -2.92
N GLU A 109 -2.36 12.14 -2.42
CA GLU A 109 -3.44 12.87 -3.10
C GLU A 109 -3.55 14.36 -2.75
N ASN A 110 -3.01 14.83 -1.62
CA ASN A 110 -3.21 16.22 -1.19
C ASN A 110 -2.05 17.20 -1.51
N LYS A 111 -1.03 16.78 -2.28
CA LYS A 111 0.01 17.70 -2.80
C LYS A 111 0.07 17.87 -4.31
N HIS A 112 -0.65 17.07 -5.09
CA HIS A 112 -0.54 17.10 -6.56
C HIS A 112 -1.90 17.28 -7.22
N LYS A 113 -2.34 18.54 -7.34
CA LYS A 113 -3.30 18.87 -8.40
C LYS A 113 -2.55 18.69 -9.74
N PRO A 114 -3.05 17.91 -10.71
CA PRO A 114 -2.42 17.81 -12.01
C PRO A 114 -2.32 19.23 -12.60
N VAL A 115 -1.11 19.65 -12.92
CA VAL A 115 -0.87 20.90 -13.63
C VAL A 115 -1.60 20.76 -14.96
N THR A 116 -2.65 21.56 -15.17
CA THR A 116 -3.38 21.53 -16.44
C THR A 116 -2.44 21.91 -17.58
N ALA A 117 -2.62 21.37 -18.78
CA ALA A 117 -1.79 21.68 -19.95
C ALA A 117 -1.65 23.21 -20.17
N ALA A 118 -2.71 23.97 -19.87
CA ALA A 118 -2.71 25.44 -19.88
C ALA A 118 -1.73 26.06 -18.85
N GLN A 119 -1.60 25.49 -17.66
CA GLN A 119 -0.68 25.94 -16.62
C GLN A 119 0.77 25.55 -16.94
N ALA A 120 1.00 24.37 -17.50
CA ALA A 120 2.32 23.92 -17.97
C ALA A 120 2.85 24.85 -19.09
N GLN A 121 1.98 25.19 -20.05
CA GLN A 121 2.32 26.11 -21.14
C GLN A 121 2.56 27.54 -20.65
N LYS A 122 1.80 28.00 -19.65
CA LYS A 122 2.01 29.32 -19.03
C LYS A 122 3.36 29.39 -18.32
N ARG A 123 3.74 28.34 -17.58
CA ARG A 123 5.05 28.20 -16.92
C ARG A 123 6.20 28.20 -17.93
N LYS A 124 6.08 27.46 -19.03
CA LYS A 124 7.07 27.46 -20.12
C LYS A 124 7.25 28.85 -20.75
N ALA A 125 6.15 29.55 -21.05
CA ALA A 125 6.20 30.91 -21.58
C ALA A 125 6.79 31.92 -20.58
N THR A 126 6.55 31.74 -19.27
CA THR A 126 7.19 32.57 -18.24
C THR A 126 8.69 32.32 -18.19
N LEU A 127 9.13 31.06 -18.30
CA LEU A 127 10.56 30.71 -18.35
C LEU A 127 11.26 31.29 -19.57
N ASP A 128 10.66 31.17 -20.75
CA ASP A 128 11.22 31.72 -21.99
C ASP A 128 11.37 33.25 -21.90
N SER A 129 10.39 33.94 -21.30
CA SER A 129 10.45 35.39 -21.09
C SER A 129 11.49 35.81 -20.05
N VAL A 130 11.64 35.05 -18.96
CA VAL A 130 12.64 35.30 -17.93
C VAL A 130 14.04 35.07 -18.49
N GLN A 131 14.24 33.97 -19.21
CA GLN A 131 15.52 33.65 -19.85
C GLN A 131 15.89 34.67 -20.93
N LYS A 132 14.91 35.17 -21.69
CA LYS A 132 15.10 36.25 -22.66
C LYS A 132 15.53 37.56 -21.97
N LYS A 133 14.86 37.98 -20.90
CA LYS A 133 15.21 39.18 -20.14
C LYS A 133 16.58 39.08 -19.45
N LEU A 134 16.94 37.90 -18.95
CA LEU A 134 18.26 37.63 -18.36
C LEU A 134 19.39 37.70 -19.41
N LYS A 135 19.12 37.25 -20.64
CA LYS A 135 20.04 37.40 -21.78
C LYS A 135 20.20 38.86 -22.20
N GLU A 136 19.09 39.59 -22.31
CA GLU A 136 19.07 41.02 -22.66
C GLU A 136 19.79 41.88 -21.61
N ALA A 137 19.73 41.50 -20.32
CA ALA A 137 20.43 42.18 -19.24
C ALA A 137 21.94 41.81 -19.11
N GLY A 138 22.48 40.94 -19.96
CA GLY A 138 23.89 40.53 -19.91
C GLY A 138 24.28 39.67 -18.68
N LEU A 139 23.32 39.30 -17.84
CA LEU A 139 23.55 38.61 -16.56
C LEU A 139 23.80 37.10 -16.70
N THR A 140 23.58 36.52 -17.88
CA THR A 140 23.82 35.10 -18.15
C THR A 140 25.30 34.71 -18.06
N ASN A 141 26.22 35.64 -18.31
CA ASN A 141 27.66 35.43 -18.22
C ASN A 141 28.23 35.78 -16.83
N ALA A 142 27.52 36.59 -16.04
CA ALA A 142 27.97 37.06 -14.74
C ALA A 142 27.64 36.09 -13.60
N VAL A 143 26.51 35.36 -13.69
CA VAL A 143 26.14 34.33 -12.70
C VAL A 143 25.46 33.12 -13.35
N PRO A 144 26.22 32.24 -14.04
CA PRO A 144 25.68 31.02 -14.65
C PRO A 144 25.06 30.06 -13.63
N GLY A 145 25.56 30.08 -12.38
CA GLY A 145 25.12 29.20 -11.30
C GLY A 145 23.66 29.37 -10.91
N ILE A 146 23.19 30.61 -10.73
CA ILE A 146 21.83 30.89 -10.25
C ILE A 146 20.77 30.50 -11.29
N VAL A 147 21.04 30.72 -12.59
CA VAL A 147 20.12 30.38 -13.69
C VAL A 147 20.01 28.86 -13.86
N ASN A 148 21.11 28.13 -13.75
CA ASN A 148 21.11 26.68 -13.79
C ASN A 148 20.49 26.06 -12.53
N GLU A 149 20.71 26.67 -11.37
CA GLU A 149 20.13 26.21 -10.10
C GLU A 149 18.60 26.41 -10.06
N THR A 150 18.09 27.54 -10.56
CA THR A 150 16.63 27.76 -10.66
C THR A 150 15.97 26.82 -11.67
N THR A 151 16.61 26.57 -12.81
CA THR A 151 16.10 25.60 -13.81
C THR A 151 16.12 24.16 -13.25
N SER A 152 17.15 23.82 -12.45
CA SER A 152 17.29 22.51 -11.82
C SER A 152 16.29 22.30 -10.69
N ARG A 153 16.04 23.30 -9.83
CA ARG A 153 14.99 23.23 -8.80
C ARG A 153 13.59 23.14 -9.40
N ILE A 154 13.37 23.71 -10.59
CA ILE A 154 12.10 23.55 -11.31
C ILE A 154 11.99 22.14 -11.89
N THR A 155 13.10 21.54 -12.33
CA THR A 155 13.13 20.15 -12.82
C THR A 155 13.02 19.12 -11.68
N GLU A 156 13.54 19.43 -10.49
CA GLU A 156 13.31 18.64 -9.26
C GLU A 156 11.83 18.60 -8.86
N ASN A 157 11.08 19.66 -9.17
CA ASN A 157 9.62 19.73 -9.00
C ASN A 157 8.85 19.26 -10.23
N MET A 158 9.53 18.73 -11.27
CA MET A 158 8.83 18.17 -12.42
C MET A 158 8.19 16.85 -12.01
N ASP A 159 6.88 16.74 -12.22
CA ASP A 159 6.13 15.58 -11.80
C ASP A 159 6.26 14.41 -12.79
N ARG A 160 5.92 13.21 -12.32
CA ARG A 160 5.87 11.99 -13.13
C ARG A 160 5.05 12.17 -14.41
N GLU A 161 3.91 12.85 -14.29
CA GLU A 161 2.96 13.05 -15.39
C GLU A 161 3.46 14.07 -16.40
N ASP A 162 4.15 15.12 -15.93
CA ASP A 162 4.82 16.08 -16.80
C ASP A 162 5.88 15.38 -17.64
N PHE A 163 6.72 14.54 -17.04
CA PHE A 163 7.74 13.77 -17.77
C PHE A 163 7.12 12.79 -18.78
N LYS A 164 6.01 12.11 -18.44
CA LYS A 164 5.31 11.22 -19.37
C LYS A 164 4.69 11.96 -20.57
N SER A 165 4.28 13.21 -20.37
CA SER A 165 3.67 14.02 -21.43
C SER A 165 4.66 14.42 -22.53
N LEU A 166 5.97 14.38 -22.25
CA LEU A 166 7.03 14.68 -23.20
C LEU A 166 7.15 13.61 -24.29
N SER A 167 7.59 14.02 -25.48
CA SER A 167 7.99 13.09 -26.54
C SER A 167 9.23 12.30 -26.14
N PHE A 168 9.45 11.12 -26.74
CA PHE A 168 10.62 10.28 -26.45
C PHE A 168 11.96 11.03 -26.61
N LYS A 169 12.05 11.92 -27.61
CA LYS A 169 13.25 12.73 -27.85
C LYS A 169 13.45 13.76 -26.73
N GLU A 170 12.39 14.42 -26.29
CA GLU A 170 12.45 15.38 -25.19
C GLU A 170 12.77 14.69 -23.86
N GLN A 171 12.17 13.54 -23.57
CA GLN A 171 12.49 12.73 -22.39
C GLN A 171 13.96 12.36 -22.31
N LYS A 172 14.55 11.95 -23.43
CA LYS A 172 15.98 11.63 -23.53
C LYS A 172 16.84 12.85 -23.22
N ILE A 173 16.53 14.00 -23.82
CA ILE A 173 17.27 15.26 -23.59
C ILE A 173 17.20 15.65 -22.11
N THR A 174 16.02 15.58 -21.50
CA THR A 174 15.83 15.90 -20.08
C THR A 174 16.60 14.94 -19.17
N LEU A 175 16.61 13.64 -19.48
CA LEU A 175 17.41 12.67 -18.73
C LEU A 175 18.91 12.90 -18.85
N GLU A 176 19.40 13.25 -20.04
CA GLU A 176 20.81 13.58 -20.27
C GLU A 176 21.23 14.84 -19.48
N ASP A 177 20.39 15.86 -19.48
CA ASP A 177 20.64 17.11 -18.72
C ASP A 177 20.64 16.86 -17.21
N LEU A 178 19.64 16.12 -16.69
CA LEU A 178 19.58 15.73 -15.29
C LEU A 178 20.80 14.92 -14.85
N LYS A 179 21.22 13.93 -15.65
CA LYS A 179 22.43 13.13 -15.37
C LYS A 179 23.68 14.00 -15.36
N LYS A 180 23.79 14.97 -16.27
CA LYS A 180 24.89 15.93 -16.32
C LYS A 180 24.92 16.81 -15.07
N HIS A 181 23.77 17.32 -14.63
CA HIS A 181 23.65 18.13 -13.43
C HIS A 181 23.96 17.34 -12.16
N ASN A 182 23.50 16.08 -12.06
CA ASN A 182 23.80 15.23 -10.92
C ASN A 182 25.29 14.83 -10.86
N LYS A 183 25.95 14.67 -12.02
CA LYS A 183 27.40 14.43 -12.05
C LYS A 183 28.21 15.61 -11.48
N ALA A 184 27.70 16.84 -11.61
CA ALA A 184 28.34 18.03 -11.08
C ALA A 184 28.09 18.24 -9.58
N ASN A 185 26.90 17.89 -9.08
CA ASN A 185 26.45 18.24 -7.72
C ASN A 185 26.31 17.05 -6.75
N GLN A 186 26.38 15.81 -7.24
CA GLN A 186 26.29 14.57 -6.46
C GLN A 186 25.12 14.57 -5.44
N SER A 187 23.92 14.91 -5.90
CA SER A 187 22.75 15.01 -5.02
C SER A 187 21.98 13.69 -4.97
N ASP A 188 21.72 13.20 -3.76
CA ASP A 188 20.90 12.00 -3.53
C ASP A 188 19.44 12.20 -4.00
N SER A 189 18.91 13.42 -3.90
CA SER A 189 17.55 13.73 -4.37
C SER A 189 17.44 13.63 -5.89
N LEU A 190 18.42 14.18 -6.62
CA LEU A 190 18.47 14.13 -8.07
C LEU A 190 18.69 12.70 -8.58
N THR A 191 19.48 11.90 -7.87
CA THR A 191 19.69 10.48 -8.21
C THR A 191 18.37 9.72 -8.23
N LYS A 192 17.52 9.90 -7.21
CA LYS A 192 16.19 9.27 -7.14
C LYS A 192 15.25 9.74 -8.26
N VAL A 193 15.30 11.03 -8.60
CA VAL A 193 14.49 11.59 -9.71
C VAL A 193 14.94 11.01 -11.05
N ILE A 194 16.26 10.95 -11.29
CA ILE A 194 16.84 10.36 -12.50
C ILE A 194 16.44 8.89 -12.64
N GLU A 195 16.55 8.12 -11.55
CA GLU A 195 16.17 6.71 -11.55
C GLU A 195 14.69 6.54 -11.93
N LYS A 196 13.80 7.27 -11.26
CA LYS A 196 12.36 7.24 -11.54
C LYS A 196 12.01 7.64 -12.98
N PHE A 197 12.64 8.69 -13.50
CA PHE A 197 12.39 9.12 -14.89
C PHE A 197 13.01 8.17 -15.90
N SER A 198 14.18 7.57 -15.59
CA SER A 198 14.79 6.56 -16.45
C SER A 198 13.93 5.31 -16.55
N GLU A 199 13.34 4.87 -15.43
CA GLU A 199 12.40 3.74 -15.41
C GLU A 199 11.18 4.02 -16.28
N ILE A 200 10.59 5.22 -16.18
CA ILE A 200 9.44 5.61 -17.02
C ILE A 200 9.82 5.65 -18.51
N HIS A 201 10.98 6.20 -18.83
CA HIS A 201 11.45 6.28 -20.20
C HIS A 201 11.69 4.88 -20.77
N ASP A 202 12.38 4.03 -20.01
CA ASP A 202 12.71 2.67 -20.39
C ASP A 202 11.45 1.81 -20.54
N ASP A 203 10.50 1.87 -19.60
CA ASP A 203 9.24 1.12 -19.68
C ASP A 203 8.37 1.53 -20.88
N ARG A 204 8.38 2.82 -21.26
CA ARG A 204 7.66 3.29 -22.46
C ARG A 204 8.35 2.91 -23.76
N ASN A 205 9.68 2.75 -23.74
CA ASN A 205 10.46 2.38 -24.90
C ASN A 205 10.49 0.85 -25.08
N ASP A 206 10.41 0.11 -23.98
CA ASP A 206 10.37 -1.35 -23.89
C ASP A 206 8.94 -1.90 -24.04
N SER A 207 8.15 -1.33 -24.96
CA SER A 207 6.75 -1.73 -25.21
C SER A 207 6.60 -3.20 -25.61
N THR A 208 7.66 -3.83 -26.12
CA THR A 208 7.70 -5.26 -26.45
C THR A 208 8.92 -5.91 -25.81
N TYR A 209 8.83 -7.22 -25.56
CA TYR A 209 9.97 -7.95 -24.99
C TYR A 209 11.20 -7.94 -25.91
N ALA A 210 10.99 -7.83 -27.24
CA ALA A 210 12.08 -7.66 -28.20
C ALA A 210 12.81 -6.31 -28.03
N ALA A 211 12.07 -5.22 -27.82
CA ALA A 211 12.63 -3.90 -27.55
C ALA A 211 13.43 -3.88 -26.24
N TYR A 212 12.88 -4.49 -25.18
CA TYR A 212 13.57 -4.69 -23.90
C TYR A 212 14.91 -5.42 -24.08
N LEU A 213 14.93 -6.55 -24.80
CA LEU A 213 16.17 -7.29 -25.07
C LEU A 213 17.17 -6.50 -25.91
N ALA A 214 16.71 -5.66 -26.83
CA ALA A 214 17.57 -4.81 -27.63
C ALA A 214 18.28 -3.76 -26.75
N ARG A 215 17.57 -3.12 -25.82
CA ARG A 215 18.15 -2.19 -24.82
C ARG A 215 19.14 -2.90 -23.90
N GLN A 216 18.78 -4.07 -23.36
CA GLN A 216 19.66 -4.81 -22.44
C GLN A 216 21.02 -5.17 -23.06
N LYS A 217 21.08 -5.38 -24.39
CA LYS A 217 22.33 -5.64 -25.10
C LYS A 217 23.24 -4.42 -25.22
N THR A 218 22.71 -3.20 -25.14
CA THR A 218 23.52 -1.96 -25.24
C THR A 218 24.13 -1.55 -23.89
N LEU A 219 23.66 -2.14 -22.79
CA LEU A 219 24.14 -1.86 -21.44
C LEU A 219 25.41 -2.63 -21.12
N GLN A 220 26.28 -2.00 -20.31
CA GLN A 220 27.47 -2.66 -19.75
C GLN A 220 27.05 -3.85 -18.87
N PRO A 221 27.85 -4.92 -18.76
CA PRO A 221 27.46 -6.16 -18.07
C PRO A 221 26.94 -5.95 -16.64
N GLN A 222 27.49 -4.99 -15.89
CA GLN A 222 27.05 -4.69 -14.52
C GLN A 222 25.70 -3.98 -14.42
N ASN A 223 25.22 -3.37 -15.50
CA ASN A 223 23.94 -2.66 -15.56
C ASN A 223 22.86 -3.48 -16.30
N GLN A 224 23.17 -4.72 -16.67
CA GLN A 224 22.20 -5.63 -17.27
C GLN A 224 21.34 -6.26 -16.18
N ASP A 225 20.06 -6.40 -16.48
CA ASP A 225 19.09 -7.06 -15.61
C ASP A 225 19.48 -8.52 -15.40
N ASN A 226 19.30 -9.02 -14.18
CA ASN A 226 19.53 -10.42 -13.85
C ASN A 226 18.46 -11.32 -14.48
N TRP A 227 18.67 -12.64 -14.42
CA TRP A 227 17.72 -13.61 -14.96
C TRP A 227 16.31 -13.45 -14.37
N PHE A 228 16.21 -13.11 -13.07
CA PHE A 228 14.94 -12.90 -12.38
C PHE A 228 14.26 -11.61 -12.83
N ASP A 229 15.00 -10.50 -12.94
CA ASP A 229 14.49 -9.22 -13.41
C ASP A 229 13.95 -9.34 -14.84
N ARG A 230 14.68 -10.06 -15.72
CA ARG A 230 14.23 -10.39 -17.08
C ARG A 230 12.93 -11.19 -17.09
N LEU A 231 12.76 -12.14 -16.16
CA LEU A 231 11.54 -12.95 -16.05
C LEU A 231 10.35 -12.08 -15.62
N VAL A 232 10.56 -11.20 -14.63
CA VAL A 232 9.55 -10.25 -14.16
C VAL A 232 9.16 -9.28 -15.27
N LYS A 233 10.14 -8.66 -15.95
CA LYS A 233 9.89 -7.74 -17.09
C LYS A 233 9.18 -8.45 -18.24
N LYS A 234 9.58 -9.68 -18.60
CA LYS A 234 8.88 -10.48 -19.61
C LYS A 234 7.41 -10.67 -19.25
N ARG A 235 7.12 -11.07 -18.01
CA ARG A 235 5.74 -11.27 -17.56
C ARG A 235 4.95 -9.95 -17.53
N ALA A 236 5.55 -8.86 -17.05
CA ALA A 236 4.92 -7.54 -17.02
C ALA A 236 4.54 -7.06 -18.43
N ILE A 237 5.47 -7.15 -19.39
CA ILE A 237 5.23 -6.76 -20.79
C ILE A 237 4.16 -7.66 -21.42
N THR A 238 4.25 -9.00 -21.26
CA THR A 238 3.23 -9.93 -21.81
C THR A 238 1.85 -9.69 -21.22
N ILE A 239 1.74 -9.32 -19.94
CA ILE A 239 0.45 -8.94 -19.32
C ILE A 239 -0.05 -7.62 -19.90
N GLY A 240 0.82 -6.62 -20.09
CA GLY A 240 0.47 -5.36 -20.73
C GLY A 240 -0.02 -5.53 -22.18
N GLU A 241 0.74 -6.28 -22.99
CA GLU A 241 0.40 -6.62 -24.38
C GLU A 241 -0.94 -7.37 -24.49
N LYS A 242 -1.28 -8.20 -23.49
CA LYS A 242 -2.53 -8.98 -23.44
C LYS A 242 -3.57 -8.41 -22.49
N SER A 243 -3.43 -7.15 -22.08
CA SER A 243 -4.24 -6.55 -21.01
C SER A 243 -5.74 -6.58 -21.34
N GLU A 244 -6.12 -6.31 -22.58
CA GLU A 244 -7.51 -6.37 -23.06
C GLU A 244 -8.09 -7.79 -22.96
N VAL A 245 -7.37 -8.81 -23.46
CA VAL A 245 -7.79 -10.22 -23.41
C VAL A 245 -7.87 -10.72 -21.96
N ILE A 246 -6.93 -10.30 -21.11
CA ILE A 246 -6.93 -10.64 -19.68
C ILE A 246 -8.13 -9.99 -19.00
N GLN A 247 -8.41 -8.72 -19.28
CA GLN A 247 -9.55 -8.00 -18.70
C GLN A 247 -10.87 -8.64 -19.13
N GLU A 248 -11.04 -8.98 -20.41
CA GLU A 248 -12.21 -9.71 -20.91
C GLU A 248 -12.36 -11.08 -20.22
N THR A 249 -11.26 -11.83 -20.07
CA THR A 249 -11.26 -13.13 -19.40
C THR A 249 -11.62 -13.02 -17.92
N LEU A 250 -11.15 -11.96 -17.25
CA LEU A 250 -11.46 -11.66 -15.85
C LEU A 250 -12.95 -11.30 -15.69
N GLU A 251 -13.47 -10.43 -16.56
CA GLU A 251 -14.90 -10.08 -16.59
C GLU A 251 -15.77 -11.30 -16.83
N HIS A 252 -15.41 -12.13 -17.81
CA HIS A 252 -16.15 -13.35 -18.14
C HIS A 252 -16.18 -14.35 -16.97
N ASN A 253 -15.11 -14.43 -16.19
CA ASN A 253 -15.02 -15.33 -15.03
C ASN A 253 -15.38 -14.66 -13.70
N ARG A 254 -15.78 -13.39 -13.69
CA ARG A 254 -16.14 -12.62 -12.50
C ARG A 254 -17.23 -13.32 -11.64
N PRO A 255 -18.28 -13.96 -12.22
CA PRO A 255 -19.26 -14.73 -11.42
C PRO A 255 -18.65 -15.92 -10.68
N LYS A 256 -17.69 -16.62 -11.30
CA LYS A 256 -16.98 -17.76 -10.67
C LYS A 256 -16.04 -17.28 -9.56
N GLN A 257 -15.45 -16.11 -9.71
CA GLN A 257 -14.64 -15.49 -8.65
C GLN A 257 -15.50 -15.12 -7.45
N TYR A 258 -16.68 -14.53 -7.64
CA TYR A 258 -17.60 -14.27 -6.54
C TYR A 258 -18.07 -15.55 -5.84
N PHE A 259 -18.32 -16.62 -6.60
CA PHE A 259 -18.66 -17.92 -6.02
C PHE A 259 -17.53 -18.50 -5.17
N LEU A 260 -16.27 -18.39 -5.62
CA LEU A 260 -15.09 -18.82 -4.86
C LEU A 260 -14.83 -17.96 -3.61
N LEU A 261 -15.16 -16.67 -3.66
CA LEU A 261 -14.93 -15.71 -2.58
C LEU A 261 -16.11 -15.59 -1.61
N MET A 262 -17.29 -16.12 -1.94
CA MET A 262 -18.47 -16.13 -1.06
C MET A 262 -18.18 -16.70 0.34
N PRO A 263 -17.46 -17.82 0.50
CA PRO A 263 -17.14 -18.39 1.82
C PRO A 263 -16.17 -17.54 2.66
N LEU A 264 -15.47 -16.59 2.04
CA LEU A 264 -14.59 -15.64 2.73
C LEU A 264 -15.33 -14.36 3.16
N LEU A 265 -16.51 -14.11 2.59
CA LEU A 265 -17.33 -12.91 2.82
C LEU A 265 -18.61 -13.20 3.63
N ALA A 266 -18.85 -14.47 4.00
CA ALA A 266 -19.97 -14.94 4.82
C ALA A 266 -19.48 -15.35 6.22
#